data_AF-A0A5S4GAY7-F1
#
_entry.id   AF-A0A5S4GAY7-F1
#
_cell.length_a   1.000
_cell.length_b   1.000
_cell.length_c   1.000
_cell.angle_alpha   90.00
_cell.angle_beta   90.00
_cell.angle_gamma   90.00
#
_symmetry.space_group_name_H-M   'P 1'
#
loop_
_entity.id
_entity.type
_entity.pdbx_description
1 polymer ?
#
loop_
_entity_poly.entity_id
_entity_poly.type
_entity_poly.pdbx_seq_one_letter_code
_entity_poly.pdbx_strand_id
1 'polypeptide(L)'
;MPSFKRLTIEEARTLTREELLPRIEAEQQYWYHRIHRCRMQPGDEVAFKTFNQILHVAADPLRLLWDTDPFLEGTPRDQDYWKKPLGELGDL
;
A
#
# COMPACT_ATOMS: atom_id res chain seq x y z
N MET A 1 22.18 9.50 -1.38
CA MET A 1 20.97 8.72 -1.70
C MET A 1 19.88 9.72 -2.06
N PRO A 2 19.14 9.53 -3.17
CA PRO A 2 17.99 10.39 -3.44
C PRO A 2 17.09 10.38 -2.19
N SER A 3 16.63 11.56 -1.78
CA SER A 3 15.76 11.70 -0.62
C SER A 3 14.58 10.76 -0.78
N PHE A 4 14.43 9.80 0.14
CA PHE A 4 13.30 8.88 0.14
C PHE A 4 12.00 9.69 0.14
N LYS A 5 11.19 9.55 -0.92
CA LYS A 5 9.93 10.27 -1.07
C LYS A 5 8.80 9.43 -0.50
N ARG A 6 8.21 9.90 0.61
CA ARG A 6 7.03 9.31 1.24
C ARG A 6 5.86 9.25 0.27
N LEU A 7 5.03 8.22 0.42
CA LEU A 7 3.79 8.02 -0.30
C LEU A 7 2.73 8.95 0.28
N THR A 8 2.05 9.67 -0.60
CA THR A 8 0.96 10.57 -0.22
C THR A 8 -0.39 9.94 -0.54
N ILE A 9 -1.45 10.44 0.11
CA ILE A 9 -2.83 10.01 -0.18
C ILE A 9 -3.20 10.32 -1.64
N GLU A 10 -2.74 11.45 -2.18
CA GLU A 10 -2.97 11.82 -3.58
C GLU A 10 -2.32 10.82 -4.53
N GLU A 11 -1.05 10.47 -4.31
CA GLU A 11 -0.37 9.44 -5.09
C GLU A 11 -1.09 8.09 -4.97
N ALA A 12 -1.54 7.72 -3.77
CA ALA A 12 -2.30 6.50 -3.56
C ALA A 12 -3.62 6.47 -4.35
N ARG A 13 -4.31 7.61 -4.50
CA ARG A 13 -5.55 7.73 -5.29
C ARG A 13 -5.30 7.59 -6.80
N THR A 14 -4.16 8.07 -7.28
CA THR A 14 -3.86 8.12 -8.72
C THR A 14 -3.17 6.88 -9.26
N LEU A 15 -2.34 6.22 -8.45
CA LEU A 15 -1.54 5.09 -8.90
C LEU A 15 -2.37 3.81 -8.95
N THR A 16 -2.07 2.97 -9.95
CA THR A 16 -2.54 1.60 -9.99
C THR A 16 -1.91 0.78 -8.87
N ARG A 17 -2.50 -0.38 -8.52
CA ARG A 17 -1.94 -1.24 -7.47
C ARG A 17 -0.56 -1.79 -7.86
N GLU A 18 -0.34 -2.08 -9.14
CA GLU A 18 0.99 -2.48 -9.66
C GLU A 18 2.05 -1.40 -9.45
N GLU A 19 1.69 -0.13 -9.65
CA GLU A 19 2.60 1.00 -9.43
C GLU A 19 2.77 1.34 -7.94
N LEU A 20 1.73 1.09 -7.14
CA LEU A 20 1.73 1.37 -5.72
C LEU A 20 2.53 0.34 -4.92
N LEU A 21 2.50 -0.94 -5.32
CA LEU A 21 3.20 -2.03 -4.63
C LEU A 21 4.70 -1.75 -4.42
N PRO A 22 5.51 -1.41 -5.45
CA PRO A 22 6.93 -1.12 -5.24
C PRO A 22 7.15 0.14 -4.39
N ARG A 23 6.23 1.10 -4.41
CA ARG A 23 6.29 2.30 -3.55
C ARG A 23 6.04 1.94 -2.08
N ILE A 24 5.04 1.08 -1.83
CA ILE A 24 4.70 0.57 -0.50
C ILE A 24 5.87 -0.24 0.07
N GLU A 25 6.47 -1.14 -0.71
CA GLU A 25 7.60 -1.94 -0.27
C GLU A 25 8.80 -1.07 0.12
N ALA A 26 9.12 -0.06 -0.69
CA ALA A 26 10.19 0.88 -0.40
C ALA A 26 9.93 1.67 0.90
N GLU A 27 8.69 2.11 1.13
CA GLU A 27 8.32 2.82 2.35
C GLU A 27 8.26 1.92 3.58
N GLN A 28 7.78 0.70 3.44
CA GLN A 28 7.80 -0.29 4.50
C GLN A 28 9.23 -0.59 4.96
N GLN A 29 10.16 -0.78 4.01
CA GLN A 29 11.58 -0.93 4.32
C GLN A 29 12.15 0.29 5.01
N TYR A 30 11.79 1.50 4.57
CA TYR A 30 12.20 2.75 5.22
C TYR A 30 11.76 2.80 6.69
N TRP A 31 10.47 2.54 6.95
CA TRP A 31 9.93 2.54 8.31
C TRP A 31 10.52 1.43 9.16
N TYR A 32 10.67 0.22 8.62
CA TYR A 32 11.32 -0.90 9.30
C TYR A 32 12.74 -0.53 9.76
N HIS A 33 13.57 0.01 8.86
CA HIS A 33 14.93 0.42 9.21
C HIS A 33 14.94 1.52 10.27
N ARG A 34 13.99 2.46 10.20
CA ARG A 34 13.94 3.59 11.11
C ARG A 34 13.51 3.18 12.52
N ILE A 35 12.49 2.32 12.61
CA ILE A 35 11.99 1.75 13.87
C ILE A 35 13.08 0.85 14.48
N HIS A 36 13.62 -0.10 13.71
CA HIS A 36 14.62 -1.05 14.21
C HIS A 36 15.93 -0.38 14.64
N ARG A 37 16.28 0.77 14.05
CA ARG A 37 17.48 1.54 14.44
C ARG A 37 17.20 2.63 15.47
N CYS A 38 16.00 2.68 16.04
CA CYS A 38 15.58 3.72 17.00
C CYS A 38 15.79 5.15 16.48
N ARG A 39 15.54 5.38 15.18
CA ARG A 39 15.74 6.67 14.49
C ARG A 39 14.44 7.43 14.22
N MET A 40 13.37 7.08 14.93
CA MET A 40 12.11 7.82 14.89
C MET A 40 12.33 9.23 15.43
N GLN A 41 11.77 10.21 14.74
CA GLN A 41 11.83 11.63 15.09
C GLN A 41 10.42 12.11 15.49
N PRO A 42 10.32 13.15 16.33
CA PRO A 42 9.04 13.81 16.58
C PRO A 42 8.35 14.20 15.27
N GLY A 43 7.07 13.83 15.12
CA GLY A 43 6.28 14.07 13.90
C GLY A 43 6.31 12.93 12.87
N ASP A 44 7.16 11.92 13.03
CA ASP A 44 7.12 10.73 12.17
C ASP A 44 5.87 9.87 12.39
N GLU A 45 5.27 9.95 13.57
CA GLU A 45 4.06 9.21 13.94
C GLU A 45 2.90 9.50 12.98
N VAL A 46 2.72 10.77 12.60
CA VAL A 46 1.68 11.20 11.67
C VAL A 46 1.92 10.59 10.29
N ALA A 47 3.16 10.66 9.81
CA ALA A 47 3.52 10.11 8.50
C ALA A 47 3.43 8.58 8.47
N PHE A 48 3.86 7.91 9.54
CA PHE A 48 3.73 6.46 9.67
C PHE A 48 2.26 6.04 9.75
N LYS A 49 1.40 6.81 10.42
CA LYS A 49 -0.05 6.59 10.44
C LYS A 49 -0.65 6.71 9.04
N THR A 50 -0.32 7.78 8.30
CA THR A 50 -0.77 7.96 6.91
C THR A 50 -0.32 6.81 6.01
N PHE A 51 0.94 6.37 6.13
CA PHE A 51 1.44 5.22 5.39
C PHE A 51 0.63 3.94 5.71
N ASN A 52 0.36 3.66 6.99
CA ASN A 52 -0.44 2.49 7.36
C ASN A 52 -1.88 2.57 6.83
N GLN A 53 -2.49 3.75 6.82
CA GLN A 53 -3.81 3.94 6.20
C GLN A 53 -3.78 3.58 4.72
N ILE A 54 -2.79 4.09 3.97
CA ILE A 54 -2.62 3.77 2.55
C ILE A 54 -2.40 2.26 2.36
N LEU A 55 -1.54 1.64 3.17
CA LEU A 55 -1.28 0.20 3.14
C LEU A 55 -2.56 -0.61 3.37
N HIS A 56 -3.37 -0.25 4.36
CA HIS A 56 -4.60 -0.95 4.69
C HIS A 56 -5.68 -0.84 3.61
N VAL A 57 -5.72 0.25 2.84
CA VAL A 57 -6.66 0.32 1.72
C VAL A 57 -6.09 -0.34 0.46
N ALA A 58 -4.77 -0.26 0.26
CA ALA A 58 -4.12 -0.91 -0.87
C ALA A 58 -4.15 -2.44 -0.77
N ALA A 59 -3.95 -2.96 0.44
CA ALA A 59 -4.10 -4.38 0.73
C ALA A 59 -5.57 -4.68 1.03
N ASP A 60 -6.30 -5.22 0.06
CA ASP A 60 -7.63 -5.79 0.30
C ASP A 60 -7.46 -7.21 0.89
N PRO A 61 -7.66 -7.41 2.21
CA PRO A 61 -7.47 -8.72 2.84
C PRO A 61 -8.55 -9.73 2.40
N LEU A 62 -9.72 -9.28 1.96
CA LEU A 62 -10.77 -10.16 1.42
C LEU A 62 -10.39 -10.69 0.04
N ARG A 63 -9.64 -9.90 -0.73
CA ARG A 63 -9.14 -10.33 -2.03
C ARG A 63 -7.95 -11.27 -1.94
N LEU A 64 -7.15 -11.16 -0.88
CA LEU A 64 -6.14 -12.18 -0.57
C LEU A 64 -6.79 -13.55 -0.41
N LEU A 65 -7.98 -13.63 0.20
CA LEU A 65 -8.77 -14.87 0.30
C LEU A 65 -9.29 -15.36 -1.05
N TRP A 66 -9.63 -14.46 -1.97
CA TRP A 66 -10.09 -14.83 -3.33
C TRP A 66 -8.94 -15.24 -4.27
N ASP A 67 -7.76 -14.63 -4.14
CA ASP A 67 -6.56 -14.97 -4.93
C ASP A 67 -5.80 -16.20 -4.38
N THR A 68 -6.01 -16.57 -3.11
CA THR A 68 -5.40 -17.76 -2.47
C THR A 68 -6.33 -18.95 -2.36
N ASP A 69 -7.54 -18.89 -2.92
CA ASP A 69 -8.41 -20.05 -3.09
C ASP A 69 -8.26 -20.62 -4.51
N PRO A 70 -7.31 -21.56 -4.76
CA PRO A 70 -7.14 -22.17 -6.07
C PRO A 70 -8.30 -23.09 -6.50
N PHE A 71 -9.41 -23.18 -5.74
CA PHE A 71 -10.42 -24.23 -5.93
C PHE A 71 -11.87 -23.77 -6.15
N LEU A 72 -12.23 -22.50 -5.98
CA LEU A 72 -13.61 -22.07 -6.22
C LEU A 72 -13.82 -21.56 -7.66
N GLU A 73 -14.13 -22.55 -8.52
CA GLU A 73 -15.04 -22.44 -9.67
C GLU A 73 -14.80 -21.31 -10.68
N GLY A 74 -13.80 -21.46 -11.55
CA GLY A 74 -13.88 -20.97 -12.94
C GLY A 74 -14.05 -19.46 -13.17
N THR A 75 -14.02 -18.64 -12.12
CA THR A 75 -14.05 -17.19 -12.25
C THR A 75 -12.69 -16.71 -12.77
N PRO A 76 -12.66 -15.99 -13.91
CA PRO A 76 -11.40 -15.47 -14.43
C PRO A 76 -10.77 -14.57 -13.37
N ARG A 77 -9.50 -14.83 -13.07
CA ARG A 77 -8.64 -13.98 -12.24
C ARG A 77 -8.85 -12.55 -12.71
N ASP A 78 -9.44 -11.71 -11.87
CA ASP A 78 -9.84 -10.36 -12.25
C ASP A 78 -8.57 -9.52 -12.43
N GLN A 79 -8.06 -9.54 -13.66
CA GLN A 79 -6.86 -8.81 -14.10
C GLN A 79 -7.03 -7.30 -13.95
N ASP A 80 -8.26 -6.81 -13.79
CA ASP A 80 -8.51 -5.38 -13.61
C ASP A 80 -8.21 -4.91 -12.19
N TYR A 81 -8.12 -5.80 -11.21
CA TYR A 81 -7.80 -5.42 -9.83
C TYR A 81 -6.49 -4.64 -9.73
N TRP A 82 -5.46 -5.23 -10.34
CA TRP A 82 -4.09 -4.72 -10.31
C TRP A 82 -3.93 -3.45 -11.14
N LYS A 83 -4.73 -3.35 -12.22
CA LYS A 83 -4.70 -2.26 -13.19
C LYS A 83 -5.61 -1.08 -12.84
N LYS A 84 -6.55 -1.25 -11.91
CA LYS A 84 -7.40 -0.16 -11.45
C LYS A 84 -6.67 0.70 -10.42
N PRO A 85 -6.67 2.03 -10.56
CA PRO A 85 -6.24 2.92 -9.49
C PRO A 85 -7.10 2.68 -8.25
N LEU A 86 -6.58 3.03 -7.07
CA LEU A 86 -7.34 2.85 -5.84
C LEU A 86 -8.67 3.64 -5.83
N GLY A 87 -8.80 4.67 -6.66
CA GLY A 87 -10.06 5.40 -6.85
C GLY A 87 -10.52 6.11 -5.58
N GLU A 88 -11.85 6.19 -5.37
CA GLU A 88 -12.47 6.67 -4.14
C GLU A 88 -12.09 5.74 -2.97
N LEU A 89 -10.89 5.95 -2.43
CA LEU A 89 -10.56 5.77 -1.03
C LEU A 89 -11.68 6.45 -0.23
N GLY A 90 -12.77 5.73 0.02
CA GLY A 90 -13.91 6.23 0.78
C GLY A 90 -13.39 6.93 2.03
N ASP A 91 -13.97 8.11 2.31
CA ASP A 91 -13.57 9.10 3.32
C ASP A 91 -12.36 8.71 4.19
N LEU A 92 -11.15 8.90 3.65
CA LEU A 92 -9.92 8.95 4.44
C LEU A 92 -9.81 10.27 5.21
#